data_AF-A0A6J4UC82-F1
#
_entry.id   AF-A0A6J4UC82-F1
#
_cell.length_a   1.000
_cell.length_b   1.000
_cell.length_c   1.000
_cell.angle_alpha   90.00
_cell.angle_beta   90.00
_cell.angle_gamma   90.00
#
_symmetry.space_group_name_H-M   'P 1'
#
loop_
_entity.id
_entity.type
_entity.pdbx_description
1 polymer ?
#
loop_
_entity_poly.entity_id
_entity_poly.type
_entity_poly.pdbx_seq_one_letter_code
_entity_poly.pdbx_strand_id
1 'polypeptide(L)'
;MKLQESVPSRLVYVRLDPGDDLLGGLRDAVATVGIVNGAILAGVGSLSAYHFHVVSTPVNPPENAFERGEGPFDILTVTGAVLDGRVHAHVT
;
A
#
# COMPACT_ATOMS: atom_id res chain seq x y z
N MET A 1 15.99 4.01 18.75
CA MET A 1 15.36 2.86 18.06
C MET A 1 14.20 2.38 18.90
N LYS A 2 13.01 2.18 18.33
CA LYS A 2 11.89 1.50 18.99
C LYS A 2 11.70 0.16 18.29
N LEU A 3 11.50 -0.90 19.06
CA LEU A 3 11.32 -2.26 18.57
C LEU A 3 9.91 -2.72 18.90
N GLN A 4 9.26 -3.38 17.95
CA GLN A 4 7.99 -4.06 18.15
C GLN A 4 8.10 -5.44 17.49
N GLU A 5 7.85 -6.48 18.26
CA GLU A 5 7.84 -7.87 17.80
C GLU A 5 6.41 -8.41 17.89
N SER A 6 6.02 -9.21 16.90
CA SER A 6 4.74 -9.92 16.89
C SER A 6 4.85 -11.19 16.07
N VAL A 7 4.17 -12.25 16.50
CA VAL A 7 3.99 -13.46 15.68
C VAL A 7 2.86 -13.22 14.68
N PRO A 8 3.03 -13.52 13.37
CA PRO A 8 1.93 -13.44 12.42
C PRO A 8 0.79 -14.38 12.80
N SER A 9 -0.40 -13.83 13.03
CA SER A 9 -1.58 -14.60 13.43
C SER A 9 -2.39 -15.15 12.24
N ARG A 10 -2.26 -14.51 11.07
CA ARG A 10 -2.99 -14.88 9.84
C ARG A 10 -2.27 -14.40 8.59
N LEU A 11 -2.52 -15.09 7.47
CA LEU A 11 -2.15 -14.67 6.13
C LEU A 11 -3.43 -14.37 5.34
N VAL A 12 -3.48 -13.23 4.65
CA VAL A 12 -4.66 -12.77 3.91
C VAL A 12 -4.24 -12.53 2.47
N TYR A 13 -5.01 -13.09 1.53
CA TYR A 13 -4.86 -12.83 0.11
C TYR A 13 -5.93 -11.84 -0.34
N VAL A 14 -5.51 -10.79 -1.04
CA VAL A 14 -6.42 -9.80 -1.62
C VAL A 14 -6.31 -9.93 -3.13
N ARG A 15 -7.45 -10.18 -3.78
CA ARG A 15 -7.59 -10.11 -5.23
C ARG A 15 -8.48 -8.91 -5.52
N LEU A 16 -8.06 -8.09 -6.47
CA LEU A 16 -8.84 -6.98 -6.99
C LEU A 16 -9.39 -7.34 -8.36
N ASP A 17 -10.57 -6.82 -8.67
CA ASP A 17 -11.20 -6.97 -9.96
C ASP A 17 -10.74 -5.86 -10.93
N PRO A 18 -10.81 -6.09 -12.25
CA PRO A 18 -10.48 -5.04 -13.22
C PRO A 18 -11.33 -3.78 -12.99
N GLY A 19 -10.66 -2.65 -12.80
CA GLY A 19 -11.30 -1.35 -12.54
C GLY A 19 -11.29 -0.93 -11.07
N ASP A 20 -10.91 -1.82 -10.14
CA ASP A 20 -10.76 -1.48 -8.73
C ASP A 20 -9.57 -0.55 -8.48
N ASP A 21 -9.73 0.37 -7.53
CA ASP A 21 -8.60 1.16 -7.00
C ASP A 21 -7.75 0.31 -6.05
N LEU A 22 -6.45 0.21 -6.31
CA LEU A 22 -5.53 -0.61 -5.50
C LEU A 22 -5.52 -0.21 -4.03
N LEU A 23 -5.40 1.09 -3.74
CA LEU A 23 -5.31 1.57 -2.37
C LEU A 23 -6.65 1.45 -1.63
N GLY A 24 -7.75 1.75 -2.32
CA GLY A 24 -9.12 1.55 -1.85
C GLY A 24 -9.39 0.09 -1.51
N GLY A 25 -9.11 -0.84 -2.44
CA GLY A 25 -9.30 -2.26 -2.22
C GLY A 25 -8.47 -2.82 -1.05
N LEU A 26 -7.23 -2.36 -0.88
CA LEU A 26 -6.43 -2.72 0.30
C LEU A 26 -7.03 -2.19 1.60
N ARG A 27 -7.57 -0.96 1.61
CA ARG A 27 -8.25 -0.38 2.78
C ARG A 27 -9.53 -1.13 3.12
N ASP A 28 -10.31 -1.49 2.12
CA ASP A 28 -11.55 -2.25 2.30
C ASP A 28 -11.27 -3.66 2.83
N ALA A 29 -10.22 -4.33 2.31
CA ALA A 29 -9.76 -5.61 2.83
C ALA A 29 -9.32 -5.51 4.30
N VAL A 30 -8.53 -4.48 4.65
CA VAL A 30 -8.10 -4.22 6.03
C VAL A 30 -9.28 -4.00 6.96
N ALA A 31 -10.26 -3.19 6.54
CA ALA A 31 -11.46 -2.92 7.32
C ALA A 31 -12.34 -4.17 7.50
N THR A 32 -12.60 -4.90 6.41
CA THR A 32 -13.44 -6.11 6.39
C THR A 32 -12.88 -7.21 7.27
N VAL A 33 -11.57 -7.42 7.22
CA VAL A 33 -10.87 -8.46 7.99
C VAL A 33 -10.52 -7.98 9.41
N GLY A 34 -10.65 -6.69 9.69
CA GLY A 34 -10.31 -6.07 10.98
C GLY A 34 -8.81 -6.16 11.29
N ILE A 35 -7.94 -5.77 10.35
CA ILE A 35 -6.48 -5.77 10.54
C ILE A 35 -6.07 -4.48 11.25
N VAL A 36 -5.62 -4.57 12.51
CA VAL A 36 -5.11 -3.41 13.25
C VAL A 36 -3.66 -3.13 12.89
N ASN A 37 -2.80 -4.15 12.89
CA ASN A 37 -1.40 -4.04 12.48
C ASN A 37 -1.02 -5.22 11.59
N GLY A 38 -0.19 -4.99 10.58
CA GLY A 38 0.26 -6.03 9.66
C GLY A 38 1.33 -5.56 8.70
N ALA A 39 1.98 -6.51 8.02
CA ALA A 39 2.92 -6.25 6.94
C ALA A 39 2.29 -6.66 5.61
N ILE A 40 2.40 -5.80 4.60
CA ILE A 40 2.08 -6.13 3.21
C ILE A 40 3.34 -6.78 2.63
N LEU A 41 3.30 -8.11 2.51
CA LEU A 41 4.49 -8.90 2.18
C LEU A 41 4.86 -8.84 0.70
N ALA A 42 3.87 -8.85 -0.17
CA ALA A 42 4.03 -8.81 -1.62
C ALA A 42 2.69 -8.48 -2.29
N GLY A 43 2.79 -8.02 -3.54
CA GLY A 43 1.68 -7.88 -4.47
C GLY A 43 2.24 -7.73 -5.88
N VAL A 44 1.51 -8.25 -6.87
CA VAL A 44 1.87 -8.16 -8.30
C VAL A 44 0.60 -7.95 -9.10
N GLY A 45 0.70 -7.35 -10.28
CA GLY A 45 -0.46 -7.07 -11.12
C GLY A 45 -0.17 -6.00 -12.16
N SER A 46 -1.20 -5.25 -12.54
CA SER A 46 -1.06 -4.10 -13.43
C SER A 46 -2.09 -3.02 -13.12
N LEU A 47 -1.81 -1.79 -13.53
CA LEU A 47 -2.67 -0.62 -13.42
C LEU A 47 -2.89 -0.01 -14.80
N SER A 48 -4.06 0.59 -15.00
CA SER A 48 -4.36 1.44 -16.15
C SER A 48 -4.07 2.93 -15.89
N ALA A 49 -3.91 3.32 -14.63
CA ALA A 49 -3.55 4.66 -14.19
C ALA A 49 -2.94 4.62 -12.79
N TYR A 50 -2.15 5.64 -12.44
CA TYR A 50 -1.60 5.80 -11.09
C TYR A 50 -1.72 7.23 -10.59
N HIS A 51 -1.74 7.37 -9.26
CA HIS A 51 -1.53 8.63 -8.55
C HIS A 51 -0.87 8.33 -7.20
N PHE A 52 0.41 8.67 -7.05
CA PHE A 52 1.18 8.44 -5.82
C PHE A 52 1.96 9.69 -5.42
N HIS A 53 2.39 9.74 -4.16
CA HIS A 53 3.25 10.81 -3.68
C HIS A 53 4.69 10.32 -3.50
N VAL A 54 5.63 11.25 -3.65
CA VAL A 54 7.03 11.07 -3.28
C VAL A 54 7.46 12.22 -2.38
N VAL A 55 8.39 11.93 -1.45
CA VAL A 55 9.00 12.97 -0.62
C VAL A 55 9.98 13.79 -1.46
N SER A 56 9.79 15.10 -1.52
CA SER A 56 10.59 16.00 -2.38
C SER A 56 11.70 16.74 -1.64
N THR A 57 11.67 16.80 -0.31
CA THR A 57 12.66 17.54 0.49
C THR A 57 13.22 16.74 1.66
N PRO A 58 14.52 16.91 2.01
CA PRO A 58 15.15 16.24 3.15
C PRO A 58 15.00 17.00 4.48
N VAL A 59 14.23 18.09 4.52
CA VAL A 59 13.98 18.90 5.72
C VAL A 59 12.61 18.61 6.31
N ASN A 60 12.50 18.68 7.65
CA ASN A 60 11.23 18.51 8.35
C ASN A 60 10.55 19.89 8.56
N PRO A 61 9.23 20.02 8.31
CA PRO A 61 8.35 19.01 7.72
C PRO A 61 8.65 18.80 6.22
N PRO A 62 8.57 17.55 5.72
CA PRO A 62 8.87 17.27 4.33
C PRO A 62 7.75 17.75 3.40
N GLU A 63 8.14 18.25 2.24
CA GLU A 63 7.22 18.48 1.13
C GLU A 63 6.97 17.18 0.36
N ASN A 64 5.80 17.12 -0.28
CA ASN A 64 5.40 15.99 -1.13
C ASN A 64 5.18 16.47 -2.57
N ALA A 65 5.66 15.70 -3.53
CA ALA A 65 5.26 15.79 -4.93
C ALA A 65 4.28 14.66 -5.25
N PHE A 66 3.36 14.90 -6.18
CA PHE A 66 2.34 13.94 -6.58
C PHE A 66 2.46 13.65 -8.07
N GLU A 67 2.80 12.41 -8.40
CA GLU A 67 2.93 11.93 -9.76
C GLU A 67 1.65 11.22 -10.18
N ARG A 68 1.23 11.44 -11.43
CA ARG A 68 0.05 10.79 -12.00
C ARG A 68 0.28 10.45 -13.46
N GLY A 69 -0.36 9.39 -13.93
CA GLY A 69 -0.29 8.98 -15.33
C GLY A 69 -1.36 7.95 -15.68
N GLU A 70 -1.61 7.80 -16.98
CA GLU A 70 -2.51 6.80 -17.57
C GLU A 70 -1.73 5.96 -18.57
N GLY A 71 -1.96 4.65 -18.59
CA GLY A 71 -1.21 3.70 -19.41
C GLY A 71 -1.16 2.30 -18.79
N PRO A 72 -0.63 1.31 -19.52
CA PRO A 72 -0.47 -0.06 -19.02
C PRO A 72 0.80 -0.16 -18.17
N PHE A 73 0.65 -0.07 -16.85
CA PHE A 73 1.78 -0.16 -15.91
C PHE A 73 1.77 -1.52 -15.22
N ASP A 74 2.86 -2.26 -15.31
CA ASP A 74 3.04 -3.48 -14.52
C ASP A 74 3.41 -3.12 -13.08
N ILE A 75 2.81 -3.83 -12.11
CA ILE A 75 3.20 -3.80 -10.70
C ILE A 75 4.16 -4.97 -10.47
N LEU A 76 5.42 -4.66 -10.25
CA LEU A 76 6.46 -5.62 -9.88
C LEU A 76 6.39 -5.97 -8.39
N THR A 77 6.00 -5.01 -7.56
CA THR A 77 5.83 -5.24 -6.12
C THR A 77 4.82 -4.29 -5.49
N VAL A 78 4.12 -4.78 -4.47
CA VAL A 78 3.43 -3.96 -3.47
C VAL A 78 3.95 -4.39 -2.10
N THR A 79 4.51 -3.44 -1.36
CA THR A 79 5.01 -3.67 0.00
C THR A 79 4.58 -2.55 0.93
N GLY A 80 4.66 -2.78 2.23
CA GLY A 80 4.34 -1.77 3.22
C GLY A 80 3.78 -2.34 4.50
N ALA A 81 2.98 -1.53 5.20
CA ALA A 81 2.42 -1.89 6.49
C ALA A 81 0.98 -1.39 6.65
N VAL A 82 0.26 -2.08 7.53
CA VAL A 82 -0.98 -1.59 8.14
C VAL A 82 -0.61 -1.16 9.55
N LEU A 83 -0.87 0.10 9.88
CA LEU A 83 -0.54 0.72 11.17
C LEU A 83 -1.80 1.35 11.76
N ASP A 84 -2.30 0.77 12.84
CA ASP A 84 -3.57 1.20 13.47
C ASP A 84 -4.73 1.27 12.46
N GLY A 85 -4.88 0.19 11.68
CA GLY A 85 -5.90 0.06 10.63
C GLY A 85 -5.64 0.88 9.36
N ARG A 86 -4.56 1.68 9.29
CA ARG A 86 -4.25 2.51 8.12
C ARG A 86 -3.22 1.83 7.21
N VAL A 87 -3.55 1.72 5.93
CA VAL A 87 -2.66 1.21 4.89
C VAL A 87 -1.60 2.25 4.52
N HIS A 88 -0.33 1.87 4.60
CA HIS A 88 0.82 2.56 4.03
C HIS A 88 1.52 1.60 3.06
N ALA A 89 1.18 1.68 1.78
CA ALA A 89 1.74 0.84 0.73
C ALA A 89 2.64 1.64 -0.21
N HIS A 90 3.66 0.97 -0.74
CA HIS A 90 4.58 1.44 -1.77
C HIS A 90 4.50 0.44 -2.93
N VAL A 91 4.73 0.94 -4.14
CA VAL A 91 4.69 0.14 -5.38
C VAL A 91 5.94 0.37 -6.22
N THR A 92 6.29 -0.62 -7.03
CA THR A 92 7.26 -0.50 -8.14
C THR A 92 6.69 -1.21 -9.34
#